data_AF-A0A2G6NVX9-F1
#
_entry.id   AF-A0A2G6NVX9-F1
#
_cell.length_a   1.000
_cell.length_b   1.000
_cell.length_c   1.000
_cell.angle_alpha   90.00
_cell.angle_beta   90.00
_cell.angle_gamma   90.00
#
_symmetry.space_group_name_H-M   'P 1'
#
loop_
_entity.id
_entity.type
_entity.pdbx_description
1 polymer ?
#
loop_
_entity_poly.entity_id
_entity_poly.type
_entity_poly.pdbx_seq_one_letter_code
_entity_poly.pdbx_strand_id
1 'polypeptide(L)'
;MNPNVELPRALVITHGEIAREMTHVVEMILGPVKGLEAMTNNGKSTDDITRTVGAWLEEPGPACVFIDDFGGSCAAGQHGVPGTGAQDHPEKP
;
A
#
# COMPACT_ATOMS: atom_id res chain seq x y z
N MET A 1 -5.94 4.04 -24.67
CA MET A 1 -5.58 4.70 -23.40
C MET A 1 -5.29 6.16 -23.70
N ASN A 2 -5.77 7.10 -22.87
CA ASN A 2 -5.44 8.51 -23.03
C ASN A 2 -3.97 8.70 -22.62
N PRO A 3 -3.08 9.18 -23.51
CA PRO A 3 -1.64 9.25 -23.25
C PRO A 3 -1.25 10.22 -22.10
N ASN A 4 -2.20 10.98 -21.58
CA ASN A 4 -2.01 11.97 -20.53
C ASN A 4 -2.42 11.51 -19.11
N VAL A 5 -2.79 10.23 -18.93
CA VAL A 5 -3.09 9.68 -17.61
C VAL A 5 -1.86 8.92 -17.12
N GLU A 6 -1.11 9.52 -16.20
CA GLU A 6 -0.11 8.79 -15.43
C GLU A 6 -0.81 7.69 -14.63
N LEU A 7 -0.39 6.44 -14.84
CA LEU A 7 -0.88 5.33 -14.04
C LEU A 7 -0.38 5.49 -12.61
N PRO A 8 -1.25 5.31 -11.59
CA PRO A 8 -0.82 5.40 -10.20
C PRO A 8 0.21 4.32 -9.89
N ARG A 9 1.22 4.69 -9.10
CA ARG A 9 2.08 3.70 -8.43
C ARG A 9 1.25 2.93 -7.42
N ALA A 10 1.56 1.65 -7.25
CA ALA A 10 0.81 0.74 -6.40
C ALA A 10 1.75 0.07 -5.39
N LEU A 11 1.41 0.16 -4.11
CA LEU A 11 2.08 -0.58 -3.04
C LEU A 11 1.08 -1.57 -2.44
N VAL A 12 1.42 -2.86 -2.44
CA VAL A 12 0.65 -3.89 -1.74
C VAL A 12 1.34 -4.18 -0.41
N ILE A 13 0.65 -3.96 0.70
CA ILE A 13 1.14 -4.29 2.05
C ILE A 13 0.23 -5.32 2.71
N THR A 14 0.81 -6.41 3.20
CA THR A 14 0.06 -7.46 3.90
C THR A 14 0.81 -8.00 5.12
N HIS A 15 0.10 -8.80 5.92
CA HIS A 15 0.70 -9.73 6.86
C HIS A 15 1.47 -10.83 6.13
N GLY A 16 2.65 -11.17 6.64
CA GLY A 16 3.50 -12.20 6.04
C GLY A 16 3.87 -11.90 4.58
N GLU A 17 4.05 -12.93 3.76
CA GLU A 17 4.57 -12.80 2.39
C GLU A 17 3.48 -12.68 1.30
N ILE A 18 2.20 -12.49 1.68
CA ILE A 18 1.08 -12.49 0.72
C ILE A 18 1.27 -11.42 -0.36
N ALA A 19 1.68 -10.20 0.00
CA ALA A 19 1.94 -9.12 -0.94
C ALA A 19 2.90 -9.53 -2.05
N ARG A 20 4.01 -10.18 -1.68
CA ARG A 20 5.06 -10.62 -2.61
C ARG A 20 4.55 -11.67 -3.58
N GLU A 21 3.84 -12.67 -3.07
CA GLU A 21 3.28 -13.73 -3.92
C GLU A 21 2.18 -13.18 -4.83
N MET A 22 1.36 -12.25 -4.32
CA MET A 22 0.33 -11.59 -5.11
C MET A 22 0.93 -10.80 -6.29
N THR A 23 1.96 -9.98 -6.04
CA THR A 23 2.64 -9.23 -7.11
C THR A 23 3.31 -10.17 -8.11
N HIS A 24 3.88 -11.28 -7.64
CA HIS A 24 4.45 -12.30 -8.52
C HIS A 24 3.40 -12.92 -9.46
N VAL A 25 2.24 -13.31 -8.93
CA VAL A 25 1.13 -13.84 -9.74
C VAL A 25 0.63 -12.80 -10.75
N VAL A 26 0.53 -11.53 -10.35
CA VAL A 26 0.15 -10.44 -11.25
C VAL A 26 1.14 -10.33 -12.42
N GLU A 27 2.44 -10.37 -12.13
CA GLU A 27 3.47 -10.29 -13.17
C GLU A 27 3.53 -11.54 -14.06
N MET A 28 3.20 -12.71 -13.53
CA MET A 28 3.07 -13.92 -14.35
C MET A 28 1.94 -13.81 -15.38
N ILE A 29 0.84 -13.12 -15.05
CA ILE A 29 -0.34 -12.98 -15.90
C ILE A 29 -0.17 -11.83 -16.90
N LEU A 30 0.35 -10.69 -16.45
CA LEU A 30 0.39 -9.45 -17.23
C LEU A 30 1.77 -9.15 -17.84
N GLY A 31 2.80 -9.90 -17.43
CA GLY A 31 4.20 -9.48 -17.61
C GLY A 31 4.62 -8.43 -16.57
N PRO A 32 5.85 -7.87 -16.68
CA PRO A 32 6.36 -6.90 -15.73
C PRO A 32 5.43 -5.68 -15.57
N VAL A 33 5.08 -5.33 -14.34
CA VAL A 33 4.19 -4.19 -14.04
C VAL A 33 4.99 -3.06 -13.41
N LYS A 34 5.26 -2.01 -14.19
CA LYS A 34 6.01 -0.85 -13.70
C LYS A 34 5.24 -0.15 -12.56
N GLY A 35 5.92 0.07 -11.43
CA GLY A 35 5.38 0.80 -10.30
C GLY A 35 4.46 -0.03 -9.39
N LEU A 36 4.45 -1.36 -9.54
CA LEU A 36 3.83 -2.28 -8.59
C LEU A 36 4.90 -2.80 -7.61
N GLU A 37 4.73 -2.49 -6.33
CA GLU A 37 5.64 -2.86 -5.26
C GLU A 37 4.93 -3.67 -4.18
N ALA A 38 5.69 -4.51 -3.47
CA ALA A 38 5.20 -5.34 -2.38
C ALA A 38 5.96 -5.04 -1.08
N MET A 39 5.23 -5.01 0.04
CA MET A 39 5.78 -4.90 1.38
C MET A 39 5.12 -5.91 2.32
N THR A 40 5.91 -6.49 3.22
CA THR A 40 5.41 -7.24 4.38
C THR A 40 5.46 -6.39 5.65
N ASN A 41 4.49 -6.55 6.54
CA ASN A 41 4.56 -6.01 7.90
C ASN A 41 5.38 -6.90 8.87
N ASN A 42 5.84 -8.07 8.41
CA ASN A 42 6.52 -9.04 9.27
C ASN A 42 7.76 -8.43 9.94
N GLY A 43 7.82 -8.53 11.27
CA GLY A 43 8.89 -7.96 12.09
C GLY A 43 8.91 -6.43 12.19
N LYS A 44 7.87 -5.73 11.71
CA LYS A 44 7.78 -4.26 11.77
C LYS A 44 6.75 -3.81 12.79
N SER A 45 7.08 -2.76 13.53
CA SER A 45 6.09 -2.04 14.33
C SER A 45 5.16 -1.21 13.43
N THR A 46 4.01 -0.78 13.95
CA THR A 46 3.14 0.16 13.24
C THR A 46 3.89 1.44 12.86
N ASP A 47 4.73 1.99 13.76
CA ASP A 47 5.51 3.19 13.48
C ASP A 47 6.53 3.00 12.34
N ASP A 48 7.13 1.81 12.24
CA ASP A 48 8.04 1.48 11.14
C ASP A 48 7.28 1.37 9.82
N ILE A 49 6.07 0.80 9.84
CA ILE A 49 5.19 0.74 8.67
C ILE A 49 4.78 2.15 8.24
N THR A 50 4.29 2.98 9.16
CA THR A 50 3.90 4.38 8.88
C THR A 50 5.04 5.16 8.27
N ARG A 51 6.25 5.03 8.82
CA ARG A 51 7.45 5.71 8.30
C ARG A 51 7.83 5.22 6.91
N THR A 52 7.75 3.91 6.68
CA THR A 52 8.10 3.30 5.39
C THR A 52 7.10 3.70 4.31
N VAL A 53 5.79 3.61 4.60
CA VAL A 53 4.73 4.06 3.69
C VAL A 53 4.81 5.56 3.47
N GLY A 54 5.04 6.34 4.52
CA GLY A 54 5.25 7.79 4.44
C GLY A 54 6.38 8.16 3.49
N ALA A 55 7.57 7.55 3.66
CA ALA A 55 8.71 7.77 2.78
C ALA A 55 8.41 7.34 1.32
N TRP A 56 7.67 6.25 1.11
CA TRP A 56 7.25 5.81 -0.23
C TRP A 56 6.25 6.78 -0.90
N LEU A 57 5.44 7.47 -0.10
CA LEU A 57 4.50 8.49 -0.56
C LEU A 57 5.14 9.86 -0.81
N GLU A 58 6.39 10.09 -0.40
CA GLU A 58 7.12 11.33 -0.74
C GLU A 58 7.42 11.43 -2.25
N GLU A 59 7.44 10.31 -2.95
CA GLU A 59 7.55 10.28 -4.42
C GLU A 59 6.31 10.91 -5.08
N PRO A 60 6.48 11.96 -5.90
CA PRO A 60 5.36 12.72 -6.46
C PRO A 60 4.55 11.90 -7.48
N GLY A 61 3.26 12.20 -7.56
CA GLY A 61 2.32 11.62 -8.52
C GLY A 61 1.22 10.79 -7.85
N PRO A 62 0.27 10.24 -8.63
CA PRO A 62 -0.80 9.41 -8.10
C PRO A 62 -0.26 8.12 -7.48
N ALA A 63 -0.76 7.76 -6.29
CA ALA A 63 -0.35 6.57 -5.57
C ALA A 63 -1.57 5.83 -4.99
N CYS A 64 -1.49 4.51 -4.94
CA CYS A 64 -2.51 3.64 -4.35
C CYS A 64 -1.83 2.61 -3.45
N VAL A 65 -2.36 2.41 -2.24
CA VAL A 65 -1.83 1.42 -1.29
C VAL A 65 -2.92 0.40 -0.98
N PHE A 66 -2.67 -0.85 -1.33
CA PHE A 66 -3.56 -1.99 -1.11
C PHE A 66 -3.20 -2.70 0.19
N ILE A 67 -4.21 -3.01 1.01
CA ILE A 67 -4.07 -3.69 2.30
C ILE A 67 -4.87 -4.99 2.32
N ASP A 68 -4.45 -5.94 3.17
CA ASP A 68 -5.15 -7.21 3.37
C ASP A 68 -6.30 -7.13 4.38
N ASP A 69 -6.16 -6.33 5.43
CA ASP A 69 -7.14 -6.23 6.51
C ASP A 69 -7.33 -4.79 7.02
N PHE A 70 -8.59 -4.36 7.12
CA PHE A 70 -8.96 -3.03 7.59
C PHE A 70 -9.14 -3.07 9.12
N GLY A 71 -8.12 -2.60 9.85
CA GLY A 71 -8.06 -2.64 11.32
C GLY A 71 -6.70 -3.15 11.86
N GLY A 72 -5.87 -3.74 11.00
CA GLY A 72 -4.51 -4.17 11.35
C GLY A 72 -3.46 -3.06 11.24
N SER A 73 -2.21 -3.38 11.60
CA SER A 73 -1.07 -2.45 11.49
C SER A 73 -0.80 -1.97 10.06
N CYS A 74 -1.21 -2.78 9.06
CA CYS A 74 -1.19 -2.40 7.64
C CYS A 74 -2.10 -1.20 7.33
N ALA A 75 -3.26 -1.11 7.97
CA ALA A 75 -4.19 0.00 7.84
C ALA A 75 -3.72 1.22 8.66
N ALA A 76 -3.25 1.01 9.88
CA ALA A 76 -2.78 2.10 10.75
C ALA A 76 -1.60 2.89 10.15
N GLY A 77 -0.73 2.22 9.38
CA GLY A 77 0.37 2.86 8.64
C GLY A 77 -0.07 3.83 7.54
N GLN A 78 -1.30 3.70 7.03
CA GLN A 78 -1.87 4.66 6.08
C GLN A 78 -2.51 5.86 6.79
N HIS A 79 -3.27 5.62 7.86
CA HIS A 79 -4.05 6.66 8.56
C HIS A 79 -3.19 7.74 9.23
N GLY A 80 -1.92 7.43 9.54
CA GLY A 80 -0.95 8.39 10.10
C GLY A 80 -0.35 9.37 9.08
N VAL A 81 -0.64 9.23 7.78
CA VAL A 81 -0.08 10.08 6.73
C VAL A 81 -1.03 11.24 6.42
N PRO A 82 -0.61 12.51 6.57
CA PRO A 82 -1.46 13.66 6.26
C PRO A 82 -1.96 13.62 4.80
N GLY A 83 -3.28 13.65 4.60
CA GLY A 83 -3.90 13.73 3.27
C GLY A 83 -4.46 12.42 2.70
N THR A 84 -4.33 11.29 3.38
CA THR A 84 -5.01 10.05 2.99
C THR A 84 -6.43 10.03 3.54
N GLY A 85 -7.42 10.25 2.68
CA GLY A 85 -8.84 10.38 3.05
C GLY A 85 -9.52 9.07 3.44
N ALA A 86 -9.10 8.44 4.55
CA ALA A 86 -9.89 7.42 5.23
C ALA A 86 -10.70 8.09 6.35
N GLN A 87 -12.03 8.06 6.24
CA GLN A 87 -12.92 8.56 7.27
C GLN A 87 -12.83 7.64 8.49
N ASP A 88 -12.50 8.20 9.66
CA ASP A 88 -12.61 7.52 10.95
C ASP A 88 -14.02 6.96 11.09
N HIS A 89 -14.15 5.63 10.98
CA HIS A 89 -15.36 4.96 11.43
C HIS A 89 -15.28 4.83 12.95
N PRO A 90 -16.24 5.38 13.69
CA PRO A 90 -16.23 5.28 15.14
C PRO A 90 -16.28 3.81 15.55
N GLU A 91 -15.39 3.41 16.46
CA GLU A 91 -15.48 2.12 17.15
C GLU A 91 -16.90 1.97 17.71
N LYS A 92 -17.57 0.87 17.35
CA LYS A 92 -18.84 0.51 17.97
C LYS A 92 -18.59 0.19 19.46
N PRO A 93 -19.52 0.55 20.36
CA PRO A 93 -19.35 0.47 21.81
C PRO A 93 -19.19 -0.95 22.34
#